data_AF-A0A936ZIF8-F1
#
_entry.id   AF-A0A936ZIF8-F1
#
_cell.length_a   1.000
_cell.length_b   1.000
_cell.length_c   1.000
_cell.angle_alpha   90.00
_cell.angle_beta   90.00
_cell.angle_gamma   90.00
#
_symmetry.space_group_name_H-M   'P 1'
#
loop_
_entity.id
_entity.type
_entity.pdbx_description
1 polymer ?
#
loop_
_entity_poly.entity_id
_entity_poly.type
_entity_poly.pdbx_seq_one_letter_code
_entity_poly.pdbx_strand_id
1 'polypeptide(L)'
;MTSLVCLDALHEAYDELERVRLRWPEAAGALATIRQTLGQAVDLAYQQQSFGPLGTLFDEEEAALAVYERAVSRLAEAEERWFALSAALAYEKATMLVGQMPRNRLN
;
A
#
# COMPACT_ATOMS: atom_id res chain seq x y z
N MET A 1 30.74 15.22 -11.40
CA MET A 1 29.35 14.78 -11.64
C MET A 1 28.93 13.91 -10.47
N THR A 2 28.56 14.50 -9.34
CA THR A 2 27.91 13.80 -8.24
C THR A 2 26.43 13.74 -8.60
N SER A 3 26.03 12.69 -9.32
CA SER A 3 24.61 12.49 -9.60
C SER A 3 23.88 12.32 -8.27
N LEU A 4 22.69 12.91 -8.19
CA LEU A 4 21.82 12.83 -7.03
C LEU A 4 21.38 11.38 -6.85
N VAL A 5 22.13 10.59 -6.10
CA VAL A 5 21.70 9.27 -5.63
C VAL A 5 20.34 9.38 -4.87
N CYS A 6 20.00 10.56 -4.35
CA CYS A 6 18.69 10.85 -3.76
C CYS A 6 17.54 11.11 -4.76
N LEU A 7 17.79 11.56 -5.99
CA LEU A 7 16.70 11.93 -6.91
C LEU A 7 16.15 10.72 -7.66
N ASP A 8 17.03 9.80 -8.06
CA ASP A 8 16.64 8.51 -8.65
C ASP A 8 15.88 7.65 -7.63
N ALA A 9 16.40 7.53 -6.39
CA ALA A 9 15.72 6.81 -5.31
C ALA A 9 14.36 7.42 -4.94
N LEU A 10 14.22 8.75 -5.04
CA LEU A 10 12.96 9.44 -4.83
C LEU A 10 11.96 9.12 -5.97
N HIS A 11 12.41 9.14 -7.22
CA HIS A 11 11.58 8.76 -8.36
C HIS A 11 11.08 7.32 -8.27
N GLU A 12 11.97 6.38 -7.93
CA GLU A 12 11.61 4.97 -7.72
C GLU A 12 10.56 4.79 -6.61
N ALA A 13 10.71 5.52 -5.49
CA ALA A 13 9.74 5.46 -4.40
C ALA A 13 8.37 6.06 -4.79
N TYR A 14 8.37 7.10 -5.63
CA TYR A 14 7.13 7.66 -6.17
C TYR A 14 6.42 6.68 -7.11
N ASP A 15 7.16 6.09 -8.05
CA ASP A 15 6.62 5.12 -9.00
C ASP A 15 6.08 3.87 -8.30
N GLU A 16 6.74 3.44 -7.22
CA GLU A 16 6.25 2.36 -6.36
C GLU A 16 4.94 2.76 -5.65
N LEU A 17 4.91 3.95 -5.04
CA LEU A 17 3.71 4.47 -4.38
C LEU A 17 2.52 4.56 -5.35
N GLU A 18 2.70 5.08 -6.56
CA GLU A 18 1.63 5.14 -7.56
C GLU A 18 1.13 3.76 -7.97
N ARG A 19 2.04 2.81 -8.21
CA ARG A 19 1.68 1.43 -8.54
C ARG A 19 0.87 0.76 -7.44
N VAL A 20 1.23 0.98 -6.18
CA VAL A 20 0.52 0.40 -5.03
C VAL A 20 -0.84 1.10 -4.82
N ARG A 21 -0.91 2.42 -4.98
CA ARG A 21 -2.16 3.20 -4.91
C ARG A 21 -3.20 2.75 -5.92
N LEU A 22 -2.78 2.32 -7.11
CA LEU A 22 -3.70 1.79 -8.13
C LEU A 22 -4.22 0.39 -7.81
N ARG A 23 -3.47 -0.43 -7.06
CA ARG A 23 -3.82 -1.81 -6.74
C ARG A 23 -4.68 -1.95 -5.48
N TRP A 24 -4.55 -1.03 -4.53
CA TRP A 24 -5.36 -1.06 -3.30
C TRP A 24 -6.89 -1.03 -3.57
N PRO A 25 -7.43 -0.18 -4.48
CA PRO A 25 -8.85 -0.17 -4.81
C PRO A 25 -9.35 -1.50 -5.39
N GLU A 26 -8.51 -2.20 -6.14
CA GLU A 26 -8.88 -3.51 -6.72
C GLU A 26 -9.10 -4.55 -5.61
N ALA A 27 -8.18 -4.61 -4.64
CA ALA A 27 -8.31 -5.50 -3.48
C ALA A 27 -9.51 -5.12 -2.60
N ALA A 28 -9.74 -3.81 -2.39
CA ALA A 28 -10.90 -3.31 -1.65
C ALA A 28 -12.22 -3.68 -2.35
N GLY A 29 -12.28 -3.53 -3.67
CA GLY A 29 -13.43 -3.89 -4.49
C GLY A 29 -13.73 -5.38 -4.44
N ALA A 30 -12.71 -6.23 -4.59
CA ALA A 30 -12.86 -7.69 -4.51
C ALA A 30 -13.42 -8.13 -3.15
N LEU A 31 -12.86 -7.60 -2.05
CA LEU A 31 -13.35 -7.89 -0.70
C LEU A 31 -14.80 -7.42 -0.50
N ALA A 32 -15.15 -6.24 -0.99
CA ALA A 32 -16.51 -5.71 -0.90
C ALA A 32 -17.52 -6.60 -1.66
N THR A 33 -17.17 -7.05 -2.87
CA THR A 33 -18.01 -7.97 -3.65
C THR A 33 -18.21 -9.29 -2.93
N ILE A 34 -17.15 -9.91 -2.39
CA ILE A 34 -17.26 -11.18 -1.66
C ILE A 34 -18.12 -11.02 -0.42
N ARG A 35 -17.94 -9.95 0.37
CA ARG A 35 -18.78 -9.67 1.54
C ARG A 35 -20.25 -9.46 1.19
N GLN A 36 -20.52 -8.81 0.06
CA GLN A 36 -21.89 -8.65 -0.42
C GLN A 36 -22.51 -10.02 -0.78
N THR A 37 -21.77 -10.87 -1.50
CA THR A 37 -22.20 -12.23 -1.84
C THR A 37 -22.42 -13.08 -0.60
N LEU A 38 -21.50 -13.02 0.37
CA LEU A 38 -21.62 -13.73 1.64
C LEU A 38 -22.86 -13.27 2.42
N GLY A 39 -23.13 -11.97 2.48
CA GLY A 39 -24.34 -11.43 3.12
C GLY A 39 -25.62 -11.99 2.50
N GLN A 40 -25.71 -12.00 1.17
CA GLN A 40 -26.84 -12.58 0.45
C GLN A 40 -26.97 -14.10 0.69
N ALA A 41 -25.84 -14.81 0.73
CA ALA A 41 -25.83 -16.25 0.98
C ALA A 41 -26.26 -16.59 2.41
N VAL A 42 -25.88 -15.79 3.40
CA VAL A 42 -26.31 -15.95 4.80
C VAL A 42 -27.82 -15.75 4.93
N ASP A 43 -28.37 -14.70 4.30
CA ASP A 43 -29.82 -14.46 4.28
C ASP A 43 -30.58 -15.64 3.67
N LEU A 44 -30.07 -16.17 2.55
CA LEU A 44 -30.67 -17.32 1.87
C LEU A 44 -30.57 -18.60 2.72
N ALA A 45 -29.40 -18.86 3.32
CA ALA A 45 -29.16 -20.01 4.18
C ALA A 45 -30.10 -20.00 5.39
N TYR A 46 -30.35 -18.81 5.96
CA TYR A 46 -31.30 -18.63 7.05
C TYR A 46 -32.74 -18.95 6.62
N GLN A 47 -33.17 -18.46 5.46
CA GLN A 47 -34.51 -18.74 4.91
C GLN A 47 -34.71 -20.24 4.64
N GLN A 48 -33.66 -20.93 4.17
CA GLN A 48 -33.71 -22.34 3.82
C GLN A 48 -33.37 -23.27 4.98
N GLN A 49 -32.97 -22.73 6.14
CA GLN A 49 -32.44 -23.49 7.28
C GLN A 49 -31.29 -24.43 6.88
N SER A 50 -30.46 -24.00 5.92
CA SER A 50 -29.37 -24.81 5.35
C SER A 50 -28.11 -23.97 5.22
N PHE A 51 -27.12 -24.26 6.05
CA PHE A 51 -25.87 -23.49 6.18
C PHE A 51 -24.64 -24.19 5.59
N GLY A 52 -24.81 -25.43 5.11
CA GLY A 52 -23.72 -26.24 4.54
C GLY A 52 -22.88 -25.53 3.46
N PRO A 53 -23.45 -24.74 2.53
CA PRO A 53 -22.66 -24.12 1.46
C PRO A 53 -21.96 -22.81 1.85
N LEU A 54 -22.03 -22.35 3.11
CA LEU A 54 -21.40 -21.09 3.50
C LEU A 54 -19.89 -21.19 3.75
N GLY A 55 -19.38 -22.39 4.08
CA GLY A 55 -17.98 -22.57 4.47
C GLY A 55 -16.99 -22.05 3.43
N THR A 56 -17.21 -22.39 2.17
CA THR A 56 -16.33 -21.94 1.07
C THR A 56 -16.37 -20.42 0.86
N LEU A 57 -17.50 -19.76 1.13
CA LEU A 57 -17.62 -18.31 1.01
C LEU A 57 -16.89 -17.58 2.14
N PHE A 58 -16.84 -18.17 3.34
CA PHE A 58 -16.01 -17.63 4.42
C PHE A 58 -14.52 -17.80 4.12
N ASP A 59 -14.10 -18.95 3.59
CA ASP A 59 -12.71 -19.17 3.17
C ASP A 59 -12.29 -18.17 2.07
N GLU A 60 -13.17 -17.89 1.12
CA GLU A 60 -12.96 -16.88 0.08
C GLU A 60 -12.87 -15.45 0.65
N GLU A 61 -13.71 -15.12 1.65
CA GLU A 61 -13.65 -13.82 2.32
C GLU A 61 -12.35 -13.64 3.09
N GLU A 62 -11.90 -14.66 3.82
CA GLU A 62 -10.65 -14.63 4.58
C GLU A 62 -9.44 -14.46 3.63
N ALA A 63 -9.43 -15.19 2.51
CA ALA A 63 -8.39 -15.04 1.49
C ALA A 63 -8.38 -13.61 0.88
N ALA A 64 -9.55 -13.05 0.58
CA ALA A 64 -9.67 -11.70 0.06
C ALA A 64 -9.27 -10.63 1.09
N LEU A 65 -9.62 -10.84 2.36
CA LEU A 65 -9.22 -9.97 3.46
C LEU A 65 -7.70 -9.94 3.60
N ALA A 66 -7.03 -11.09 3.58
CA ALA A 66 -5.58 -11.16 3.65
C ALA A 66 -4.90 -10.42 2.47
N VAL A 67 -5.48 -10.48 1.27
CA VAL A 67 -4.99 -9.72 0.10
C VAL A 67 -5.17 -8.22 0.30
N TYR A 68 -6.35 -7.79 0.79
CA TYR A 68 -6.63 -6.40 1.11
C TYR A 68 -5.69 -5.84 2.18
N GLU A 69 -5.51 -6.57 3.28
CA GLU A 69 -4.61 -6.16 4.37
C GLU A 69 -3.17 -6.02 3.87
N ARG A 70 -2.69 -6.97 3.07
CA ARG A 70 -1.37 -6.86 2.44
C ARG A 70 -1.24 -5.64 1.52
N ALA A 71 -2.29 -5.31 0.77
CA ALA A 71 -2.31 -4.13 -0.08
C ALA A 71 -2.26 -2.83 0.75
N VAL A 72 -2.98 -2.77 1.86
CA VAL A 72 -2.95 -1.64 2.81
C VAL A 72 -1.57 -1.49 3.46
N SER A 73 -0.98 -2.58 3.94
CA SER A 73 0.37 -2.55 4.54
C SER A 73 1.40 -2.06 3.54
N ARG A 74 1.37 -2.56 2.30
CA ARG A 74 2.27 -2.10 1.22
C ARG A 74 2.07 -0.63 0.89
N LEU A 75 0.83 -0.13 0.92
CA LEU A 75 0.56 1.28 0.70
C LEU A 75 1.19 2.13 1.80
N ALA A 76 1.00 1.75 3.06
CA ALA A 76 1.59 2.45 4.20
C ALA A 76 3.13 2.46 4.14
N GLU A 77 3.76 1.32 3.82
CA GLU A 77 5.21 1.20 3.65
C GLU A 77 5.73 2.09 2.52
N ALA A 78 5.05 2.11 1.37
CA ALA A 78 5.42 2.94 0.23
C ALA A 78 5.28 4.44 0.54
N GLU A 79 4.22 4.84 1.26
CA GLU A 79 4.01 6.21 1.71
C GLU A 79 5.09 6.64 2.70
N GLU A 80 5.41 5.81 3.69
CA GLU A 80 6.47 6.07 4.66
C GLU A 80 7.83 6.27 3.96
N ARG A 81 8.18 5.37 3.03
CA ARG A 81 9.41 5.46 2.25
C ARG A 81 9.47 6.76 1.45
N TRP A 82 8.38 7.11 0.76
CA TRP A 82 8.29 8.35 -0.01
C TRP A 82 8.47 9.59 0.87
N PHE A 83 7.79 9.65 2.02
CA PHE A 83 7.90 10.77 2.95
C PHE A 83 9.31 10.91 3.53
N ALA A 84 9.94 9.79 3.92
CA ALA A 84 11.30 9.79 4.45
C ALA A 84 12.31 10.34 3.43
N LEU A 85 12.25 9.87 2.18
CA LEU A 85 13.14 10.34 1.10
C LEU A 85 12.88 11.80 0.74
N SER A 86 11.61 12.22 0.71
CA SER A 86 11.22 13.61 0.47
C SER A 86 11.76 14.55 1.55
N ALA A 87 11.67 14.14 2.83
CA ALA A 87 12.19 14.90 3.95
C ALA A 87 13.72 14.99 3.93
N ALA A 88 14.41 13.87 3.62
CA ALA A 88 15.86 13.86 3.47
C ALA A 88 16.34 14.81 2.36
N LEU A 89 15.69 14.79 1.19
CA LEU A 89 16.02 15.70 0.09
C LEU A 89 15.75 17.17 0.47
N ALA A 90 14.64 17.45 1.17
CA ALA A 90 14.34 18.80 1.64
C ALA A 90 15.39 19.31 2.63
N TYR A 91 15.82 18.45 3.56
CA TYR A 91 16.89 18.75 4.50
C TYR A 91 18.20 19.05 3.77
N GLU A 92 18.62 18.21 2.84
CA GLU A 92 19.84 18.43 2.04
C GLU A 92 19.81 19.77 1.29
N LYS A 93 18.68 20.09 0.64
CA LYS A 93 18.48 21.37 -0.05
C LYS A 93 18.61 22.56 0.91
N ALA A 94 18.02 22.46 2.11
CA ALA A 94 18.12 23.50 3.13
C ALA A 94 19.56 23.69 3.63
N THR A 95 20.29 22.60 3.86
CA THR A 95 21.70 22.63 4.28
C THR A 95 22.61 23.24 3.19
N MET A 96 22.37 22.91 1.92
CA MET A 96 23.10 23.51 0.79
C MET A 96 22.86 25.03 0.68
N LEU A 97 21.63 25.50 0.88
CA LEU A 97 21.28 26.92 0.83
C LEU A 97 21.93 27.74 1.96
N VAL A 98 22.18 27.14 3.12
CA VAL A 98 22.78 27.79 4.29
C VAL A 98 24.33 27.76 4.24
N GLY A 99 24.92 27.15 3.21
CA GLY A 99 26.38 27.13 3.00
C GLY A 99 27.17 26.24 3.98
N GLN A 100 26.49 25.48 4.84
CA GLN A 100 27.12 24.57 5.80
C GLN A 100 27.23 23.16 5.20
N MET A 101 28.20 22.91 4.32
CA MET A 101 28.52 21.54 3.93
C MET A 101 29.53 20.92 4.91
N PRO A 102 29.19 19.82 5.62
CA PRO A 102 30.22 18.97 6.22
C PRO A 102 30.96 18.27 5.08
N ARG A 103 32.24 18.63 4.89
CA ARG A 103 33.15 18.10 3.85
C ARG A 103 33.29 16.56 3.80
N ASN A 104 32.74 15.83 4.75
CA ASN A 104 32.98 14.40 4.95
C ASN A 104 32.03 13.46 4.18
N ARG A 105 31.18 13.94 3.27
CA ARG A 105 30.36 13.10 2.36
C ARG A 105 30.78 13.19 0.88
N LEU A 106 32.07 13.47 0.62
CA LEU A 106 32.63 13.53 -0.73
C LEU A 106 33.36 12.25 -1.18
N ASN A 107 33.25 11.14 -0.45
CA ASN A 107 33.80 9.84 -0.86
C ASN A 107 32.71 8.77 -0.83
#